data_AF-A0A0P1H3F7-F1
#
_entry.id   AF-A0A0P1H3F7-F1
#
_cell.length_a   1.000
_cell.length_b   1.000
_cell.length_c   1.000
_cell.angle_alpha   90.00
_cell.angle_beta   90.00
_cell.angle_gamma   90.00
#
_symmetry.space_group_name_H-M   'P 1'
#
loop_
_entity.id
_entity.type
_entity.pdbx_description
1 polymer ?
#
loop_
_entity_poly.entity_id
_entity_poly.type
_entity_poly.pdbx_seq_one_letter_code
_entity_poly.pdbx_strand_id
1 'polypeptide(L)'
;MGLFSKLGQSADLVEGMADRLGIDYGEVIAKDPEAEGRKFMRAVMNCSKCSNQDGCAELQAHSRQLTETPEYCRNSNMLTHMQRD
;
A
#
# COMPACT_ATOMS: atom_id res chain seq x y z
N MET A 1 11.46 -7.02 15.89
CA MET A 1 10.57 -5.85 16.06
C MET A 1 9.21 -6.31 16.56
N GLY A 2 8.49 -5.48 17.30
CA GLY A 2 7.16 -5.80 17.82
C GLY A 2 6.06 -5.75 16.75
N LEU A 3 4.90 -6.32 17.06
CA LEU A 3 3.74 -6.37 16.16
C LEU A 3 3.30 -4.98 15.68
N PHE A 4 3.25 -4.00 16.58
CA PHE A 4 2.84 -2.64 16.24
C PHE A 4 3.80 -1.95 15.25
N SER A 5 5.11 -2.14 15.43
CA SER A 5 6.11 -1.60 14.49
C SER A 5 5.95 -2.21 13.09
N LYS A 6 5.65 -3.50 13.02
CA LYS A 6 5.40 -4.19 11.73
C LYS A 6 4.17 -3.64 11.03
N LEU A 7 3.09 -3.38 11.76
CA LEU A 7 1.87 -2.79 11.20
C LEU A 7 2.10 -1.36 10.74
N GLY A 8 2.85 -0.55 11.51
CA GLY A 8 3.25 0.81 11.09
C GLY A 8 4.02 0.80 9.79
N GLN A 9 5.10 0.02 9.70
CA GLN A 9 5.86 -0.16 8.45
C GLN A 9 4.98 -0.63 7.29
N SER A 10 4.00 -1.49 7.56
CA SER A 10 3.09 -1.99 6.54
C SER A 10 2.13 -0.92 6.04
N ALA A 11 1.70 0.00 6.90
CA ALA A 11 0.89 1.15 6.53
C ALA A 11 1.69 2.09 5.62
N ASP A 12 2.89 2.48 6.06
CA ASP A 12 3.79 3.35 5.29
C ASP A 12 4.08 2.79 3.90
N LEU A 13 4.32 1.47 3.80
CA LEU A 13 4.57 0.82 2.51
C LEU A 13 3.35 0.77 1.60
N VAL A 14 2.14 0.57 2.14
CA VAL A 14 0.92 0.55 1.33
C VAL A 14 0.59 1.94 0.82
N GLU A 15 0.67 2.94 1.68
CA GLU A 15 0.46 4.35 1.33
C GLU A 15 1.50 4.82 0.29
N GLY A 16 2.79 4.58 0.54
CA GLY A 16 3.85 4.99 -0.36
C GLY A 16 3.83 4.27 -1.73
N MET A 17 3.32 3.04 -1.79
CA MET A 17 3.12 2.34 -3.07
C MET A 17 1.97 2.98 -3.86
N ALA A 18 0.87 3.32 -3.20
CA ALA A 18 -0.28 3.97 -3.82
C ALA A 18 0.07 5.36 -4.35
N ASP A 19 0.77 6.18 -3.56
CA ASP A 19 1.25 7.50 -3.98
C ASP A 19 2.06 7.43 -5.28
N ARG A 20 3.01 6.47 -5.36
CA ARG A 20 3.82 6.26 -6.57
C ARG A 20 3.02 5.79 -7.79
N LEU A 21 1.88 5.14 -7.57
CA LEU A 21 0.95 4.74 -8.64
C LEU A 21 -0.01 5.87 -9.04
N GLY A 22 0.06 7.03 -8.37
CA GLY A 22 -0.82 8.18 -8.60
C GLY A 22 -2.16 8.10 -7.85
N ILE A 23 -2.25 7.27 -6.80
CA ILE A 23 -3.46 7.10 -6.00
C ILE A 23 -3.35 7.95 -4.74
N ASP A 24 -4.21 8.96 -4.60
CA ASP A 24 -4.31 9.77 -3.38
C ASP A 24 -5.24 9.08 -2.37
N TYR A 25 -4.65 8.38 -1.38
CA TYR A 25 -5.42 7.74 -0.32
C TYR A 25 -6.20 8.72 0.56
N GLY A 26 -5.72 9.96 0.70
CA GLY A 26 -6.43 10.99 1.45
C GLY A 26 -7.76 11.31 0.80
N GLU A 27 -7.77 11.50 -0.53
CA GLU A 27 -9.00 11.70 -1.30
C GLU A 27 -9.89 10.45 -1.30
N VAL A 28 -9.32 9.26 -1.45
CA VAL A 28 -10.08 8.00 -1.40
C VAL A 28 -10.79 7.85 -0.06
N ILE A 29 -10.08 8.01 1.06
CA ILE A 29 -10.65 7.90 2.39
C ILE A 29 -11.70 9.00 2.63
N ALA A 30 -11.48 10.22 2.13
CA ALA A 30 -12.45 11.30 2.29
C ALA A 30 -13.81 11.01 1.62
N LYS A 31 -13.85 10.20 0.55
CA LYS A 31 -15.10 9.82 -0.14
C LYS A 31 -16.01 8.95 0.73
N ASP A 32 -15.44 7.96 1.42
CA ASP A 32 -16.15 7.08 2.37
C ASP A 32 -15.18 6.60 3.45
N PRO A 33 -15.01 7.36 4.55
CA PRO A 33 -13.99 7.07 5.56
C PRO A 33 -14.16 5.70 6.21
N GLU A 34 -15.40 5.23 6.35
CA GLU A 34 -15.69 3.98 7.02
C GLU A 34 -15.38 2.78 6.12
N ALA A 35 -15.81 2.81 4.86
CA ALA A 35 -15.55 1.73 3.92
C ALA A 35 -14.09 1.68 3.49
N GLU A 36 -13.52 2.82 3.11
CA GLU A 36 -12.14 2.90 2.62
C GLU A 36 -11.12 2.70 3.73
N GLY A 37 -11.39 3.18 4.96
CA GLY A 37 -10.56 2.89 6.12
C GLY A 37 -10.45 1.39 6.42
N ARG A 38 -11.56 0.64 6.30
CA ARG A 38 -11.53 -0.83 6.43
C ARG A 38 -10.71 -1.51 5.33
N LYS A 39 -10.84 -1.05 4.08
CA LYS A 39 -10.07 -1.58 2.95
C LYS A 39 -8.58 -1.32 3.13
N PHE A 40 -8.20 -0.12 3.57
CA PHE A 40 -6.81 0.22 3.89
C PHE A 40 -6.26 -0.68 5.01
N MET A 41 -6.98 -0.83 6.12
CA MET A 41 -6.55 -1.72 7.20
C MET A 41 -6.37 -3.18 6.74
N ARG A 42 -7.23 -3.67 5.83
CA ARG A 42 -7.05 -4.98 5.21
C ARG A 42 -5.77 -5.05 4.37
N ALA A 43 -5.46 -4.01 3.60
CA ALA A 43 -4.22 -3.92 2.82
C ALA A 43 -2.98 -3.92 3.72
N VAL A 44 -3.01 -3.21 4.85
CA VAL A 44 -1.94 -3.20 5.87
C VAL A 44 -1.74 -4.61 6.44
N MET A 45 -2.83 -5.30 6.80
CA MET A 45 -2.77 -6.67 7.32
C MET A 45 -2.27 -7.69 6.28
N ASN A 46 -2.55 -7.48 4.99
CA ASN A 46 -2.00 -8.30 3.92
C ASN A 46 -0.50 -8.03 3.72
N CYS A 47 -0.10 -6.75 3.76
CA CYS A 47 1.29 -6.32 3.59
C CYS A 47 2.17 -6.84 4.74
N SER A 48 1.68 -6.80 5.99
CA SER A 48 2.43 -7.26 7.16
C SER A 48 2.78 -8.75 7.15
N LYS A 49 2.04 -9.55 6.36
CA LYS A 49 2.29 -10.98 6.12
C LYS A 49 3.17 -11.24 4.89
N CYS A 50 3.59 -10.19 4.17
CA CYS A 50 4.48 -10.32 3.03
C CYS A 50 5.88 -10.72 3.48
N SER A 51 6.47 -11.71 2.80
CA SER A 51 7.84 -12.15 3.03
C SER A 51 8.90 -11.20 2.47
N ASN A 52 8.52 -10.24 1.61
CA ASN A 52 9.43 -9.31 0.94
C ASN A 52 8.96 -7.85 1.06
N GLN A 53 8.76 -7.36 2.28
CA GLN A 53 8.47 -5.94 2.50
C GLN A 53 9.68 -5.05 2.20
N ASP A 54 10.89 -5.55 2.46
CA ASP A 54 12.13 -4.81 2.22
C ASP A 54 12.31 -4.50 0.73
N GLY A 55 11.93 -5.42 -0.17
CA GLY A 55 11.91 -5.15 -1.60
C GLY A 55 10.95 -4.01 -1.99
N CYS A 56 9.78 -3.91 -1.36
CA CYS A 56 8.91 -2.75 -1.56
C CYS A 56 9.56 -1.47 -1.04
N ALA A 57 10.20 -1.50 0.13
CA ALA A 57 10.89 -0.34 0.69
C ALA A 57 12.01 0.15 -0.23
N GLU A 58 12.84 -0.78 -0.73
CA GLU A 58 13.94 -0.48 -1.66
C GLU A 58 13.42 0.07 -2.99
N LEU A 59 12.40 -0.56 -3.58
CA LEU A 59 11.76 -0.06 -4.80
C LEU A 59 11.24 1.37 -4.60
N GLN A 60 10.56 1.63 -3.49
CA GLN A 60 10.02 2.95 -3.17
C GLN A 60 11.12 3.99 -2.94
N ALA A 61 12.25 3.62 -2.35
CA ALA A 61 13.38 4.53 -2.14
C ALA A 61 14.00 5.02 -3.47
N HIS A 62 13.94 4.20 -4.53
CA HIS A 62 14.57 4.51 -5.82
C HIS A 62 13.59 5.00 -6.90
N SER A 63 12.29 4.80 -6.70
CA SER A 63 11.26 5.16 -7.67
C SER A 63 10.34 6.24 -7.13
N ARG A 64 10.26 7.39 -7.81
CA ARG A 64 9.29 8.45 -7.50
C ARG A 64 7.90 8.19 -8.07
N GLN A 65 7.82 7.41 -9.13
CA GLN A 65 6.58 7.02 -9.80
C GLN A 65 6.71 5.58 -10.27
N LEU A 66 5.57 4.89 -10.33
CA LEU A 66 5.42 3.53 -10.79
C LEU A 66 4.21 3.47 -11.71
N THR A 67 4.33 2.69 -12.78
CA THR A 67 3.19 2.35 -13.64
C THR A 67 2.41 1.16 -13.11
N GLU A 68 3.10 0.25 -12.42
CA GLU A 68 2.53 -0.97 -11.85
C GLU A 68 3.23 -1.38 -10.55
N THR A 69 2.57 -2.20 -9.74
CA THR A 69 3.18 -2.81 -8.55
C THR A 69 4.17 -3.91 -8.95
N PRO A 70 5.21 -4.19 -8.15
CA PRO A 70 6.04 -5.36 -8.39
C PRO A 70 5.22 -6.65 -8.27
N GLU A 71 5.60 -7.70 -9.00
CA GLU A 71 4.85 -8.98 -9.06
C GLU A 71 4.62 -9.63 -7.69
N TYR A 72 5.53 -9.42 -6.74
CA TYR A 72 5.43 -9.97 -5.38
C TYR A 72 4.52 -9.15 -4.44
N CYS A 73 3.99 -8.00 -4.89
CA CYS A 73 3.12 -7.17 -4.07
C CYS A 73 1.83 -7.90 -3.71
N ARG A 74 1.64 -8.19 -2.42
CA ARG A 74 0.41 -8.83 -1.89
C ARG A 74 -0.87 -8.01 -2.10
N ASN A 75 -0.71 -6.74 -2.44
CA ASN A 75 -1.78 -5.77 -2.63
C ASN A 75 -1.94 -5.35 -4.11
N SER A 76 -1.24 -6.01 -5.04
CA SER A 76 -1.24 -5.68 -6.48
C SER A 76 -2.65 -5.53 -7.04
N ASN A 77 -3.48 -6.57 -6.93
CA ASN A 77 -4.84 -6.57 -7.46
C ASN A 77 -5.70 -5.39 -6.95
N MET A 78 -5.56 -5.05 -5.67
CA MET A 78 -6.32 -3.95 -5.07
C MET A 78 -5.81 -2.59 -5.56
N LEU A 79 -4.49 -2.39 -5.60
CA LEU A 79 -3.90 -1.16 -6.11
C LEU A 79 -4.16 -0.97 -7.60
N THR A 80 -4.09 -2.02 -8.42
CA THR A 80 -4.44 -1.96 -9.84
C THR A 80 -5.91 -1.61 -10.07
N HIS A 81 -6.81 -2.07 -9.20
CA HIS A 81 -8.22 -1.65 -9.29
C HIS A 81 -8.36 -0.16 -9.00
N MET A 82 -7.75 0.32 -7.92
CA MET A 82 -7.80 1.73 -7.54
C MET A 82 -7.17 2.66 -8.56
N GLN A 83 -6.13 2.23 -9.28
CA GLN A 83 -5.48 3.03 -10.32
C GLN A 83 -6.38 3.28 -11.55
N ARG A 84 -7.44 2.49 -11.72
CA ARG A 84 -8.35 2.55 -12.89
C ARG A 84 -9.64 3.34 -12.62
N ASP A 85 -9.94 3.60 -11.35
CA ASP A 85 -11.15 4.30 -10.89
C ASP A 85 -10.89 5.82 -10.77
#